data_AF-A0A2V2XQT6-F1
#
_entry.id   AF-A0A2V2XQT6-F1
#
_cell.length_a   1.000
_cell.length_b   1.000
_cell.length_c   1.000
_cell.angle_alpha   90.00
_cell.angle_beta   90.00
_cell.angle_gamma   90.00
#
_symmetry.space_group_name_H-M   'P 1'
#
loop_
_entity.id
_entity.type
_entity.pdbx_description
1 polymer ?
#
loop_
_entity_poly.entity_id
_entity_poly.type
_entity_poly.pdbx_seq_one_letter_code
_entity_poly.pdbx_strand_id
1 'polypeptide(L)'
;MSIDRGLGEDEQSTEDPGVIVIETIRLYLSRRCRDILDYIAITGQKNIKISLYGLFQSYRSTESFPRFTDALKKALEIKPDLLSEIGFEVIYEDSGEGFLVTSVENLRRICEHYEI
;
A
#
# COMPACT_ATOMS: atom_id res chain seq x y z
N MET A 1 36.71 31.08 -23.35
CA MET A 1 36.60 31.15 -21.89
C MET A 1 35.24 30.60 -21.50
N SER A 2 35.22 29.49 -20.76
CA SER A 2 34.11 29.02 -19.93
C SER A 2 33.60 30.18 -19.04
N ILE A 3 32.38 30.21 -18.51
CA ILE A 3 31.82 29.24 -17.58
C ILE A 3 30.29 29.27 -17.60
N ASP A 4 29.77 28.05 -17.54
CA ASP A 4 28.46 27.54 -17.18
C ASP A 4 27.92 28.06 -15.81
N ARG A 5 26.64 27.73 -15.52
CA ARG A 5 25.88 27.78 -14.23
C ARG A 5 24.78 28.86 -14.15
N GLY A 6 23.51 28.54 -13.91
CA GLY A 6 22.91 27.25 -13.58
C GLY A 6 21.43 27.23 -13.92
N LEU A 7 21.04 26.19 -14.64
CA LEU A 7 19.71 25.63 -14.57
C LEU A 7 19.64 24.96 -13.19
N GLY A 8 18.87 25.55 -12.27
CA GLY A 8 18.47 24.87 -11.05
C GLY A 8 17.48 23.78 -11.41
N GLU A 9 18.00 22.65 -11.86
CA GLU A 9 17.39 21.35 -11.61
C GLU A 9 17.43 21.15 -10.09
N ASP A 10 16.24 21.00 -9.49
CA ASP A 10 15.96 20.13 -8.35
C ASP A 10 14.46 20.30 -8.04
N GLU A 11 13.60 19.96 -9.01
CA GLU A 11 12.27 19.42 -8.65
C GLU A 11 12.53 18.02 -8.07
N GLN A 12 13.04 17.99 -6.85
CA GLN A 12 13.05 16.80 -6.04
C GLN A 12 11.57 16.53 -5.76
N SER A 13 10.94 15.72 -6.62
CA SER A 13 9.60 15.21 -6.35
C SER A 13 9.74 14.43 -5.06
N THR A 14 9.38 15.05 -3.94
CA THR A 14 9.44 14.42 -2.64
C THR A 14 8.61 13.15 -2.75
N GLU A 15 9.26 11.99 -2.64
CA GLU A 15 8.60 10.70 -2.67
C GLU A 15 7.48 10.70 -1.63
N ASP A 16 6.23 10.74 -2.07
CA ASP A 16 5.09 10.79 -1.16
C ASP A 16 4.87 9.38 -0.59
N PRO A 17 5.09 9.15 0.72
CA PRO A 17 4.95 7.83 1.32
C PRO A 17 3.51 7.31 1.25
N GLY A 18 2.51 8.21 1.26
CA GLY A 18 1.12 7.86 1.07
C GLY A 18 0.86 7.31 -0.33
N VAL A 19 1.38 7.96 -1.37
CA VAL A 19 1.29 7.46 -2.75
C VAL A 19 1.94 6.09 -2.88
N ILE A 20 3.16 5.92 -2.35
CA ILE A 20 3.89 4.64 -2.38
C ILE A 20 3.08 3.52 -1.71
N VAL A 21 2.49 3.78 -0.54
CA VAL A 21 1.68 2.80 0.19
C VAL A 21 0.45 2.40 -0.60
N ILE A 22 -0.30 3.38 -1.12
CA ILE A 22 -1.51 3.15 -1.90
C ILE A 22 -1.20 2.38 -3.18
N GLU A 23 -0.14 2.74 -3.91
CA GLU A 23 0.29 2.02 -5.10
C GLU A 23 0.70 0.58 -4.81
N THR A 24 1.38 0.33 -3.69
CA THR A 24 1.74 -1.03 -3.28
C THR A 24 0.51 -1.89 -3.02
N ILE A 25 -0.49 -1.35 -2.31
CA ILE A 25 -1.77 -2.03 -2.07
C ILE A 25 -2.48 -2.31 -3.39
N ARG A 26 -2.57 -1.31 -4.28
CA ARG A 26 -3.17 -1.46 -5.61
C ARG A 26 -2.50 -2.55 -6.43
N LEU A 27 -1.17 -2.56 -6.48
CA LEU A 27 -0.40 -3.53 -7.26
C LEU A 27 -0.52 -4.94 -6.70
N TYR A 28 -0.58 -5.09 -5.38
CA TYR A 28 -0.86 -6.37 -4.75
C TYR A 28 -2.26 -6.87 -5.15
N LEU A 29 -3.28 -6.02 -5.03
CA LEU A 29 -4.66 -6.39 -5.29
C LEU A 29 -4.93 -6.67 -6.77
N SER A 30 -4.34 -5.92 -7.70
CA SER A 30 -4.49 -6.19 -9.15
C SER A 30 -4.01 -7.58 -9.55
N ARG A 31 -3.09 -8.18 -8.78
CA ARG A 31 -2.58 -9.54 -9.00
C ARG A 31 -3.32 -10.61 -8.22
N ARG A 32 -3.98 -10.25 -7.12
CA ARG A 32 -4.49 -11.20 -6.11
C ARG A 32 -5.99 -11.16 -5.91
N CYS A 33 -6.69 -10.18 -6.46
CA CYS A 33 -8.14 -10.00 -6.29
C CYS A 33 -8.93 -11.28 -6.61
N ARG A 34 -8.67 -11.91 -7.77
CA ARG A 34 -9.35 -13.15 -8.15
C ARG A 34 -9.16 -14.25 -7.12
N ASP A 35 -7.91 -14.57 -6.79
CA ASP A 35 -7.56 -15.63 -5.85
C ASP A 35 -8.16 -15.40 -4.45
N ILE A 36 -8.12 -14.15 -3.98
CA ILE A 36 -8.67 -13.78 -2.67
C ILE A 36 -10.19 -13.90 -2.67
N LEU A 37 -10.87 -13.42 -3.72
CA LEU A 37 -12.33 -13.50 -3.85
C LEU A 37 -12.82 -14.94 -3.98
N ASP A 38 -12.11 -15.79 -4.71
CA ASP A 38 -12.41 -17.23 -4.81
C ASP A 38 -12.27 -17.91 -3.45
N TYR A 39 -11.20 -17.61 -2.72
CA TYR A 39 -11.00 -18.13 -1.35
C TYR A 39 -12.08 -17.66 -0.37
N ILE A 40 -12.49 -16.38 -0.45
CA ILE A 40 -13.60 -15.84 0.34
C ILE A 40 -14.91 -16.59 0.01
N ALA A 41 -15.18 -16.86 -1.27
CA ALA A 41 -16.39 -17.57 -1.68
C ALA A 41 -16.46 -18.99 -1.10
N ILE A 42 -15.31 -19.65 -0.95
CA ILE A 42 -15.21 -20.98 -0.34
C ILE A 42 -15.38 -20.92 1.18
N THR A 43 -14.79 -19.92 1.84
CA THR A 43 -14.69 -19.88 3.31
C THR A 43 -15.80 -19.09 4.00
N GLY A 44 -16.52 -18.23 3.28
CA GLY A 44 -17.57 -17.37 3.85
C GLY A 44 -17.05 -16.29 4.80
N GLN A 45 -15.76 -15.94 4.71
CA GLN A 45 -15.16 -14.88 5.53
C GLN A 45 -15.83 -13.52 5.28
N LYS A 46 -16.00 -12.72 6.34
CA LYS A 46 -16.55 -11.36 6.26
C LYS A 46 -15.48 -10.27 6.18
N ASN A 47 -14.30 -10.57 6.71
CA ASN A 47 -13.11 -9.72 6.69
C ASN A 47 -11.92 -10.56 6.25
N ILE A 48 -10.95 -9.91 5.63
CA ILE A 48 -9.67 -10.52 5.29
C ILE A 48 -8.53 -9.82 6.01
N LYS A 49 -7.44 -10.57 6.22
CA LYS A 49 -6.14 -10.04 6.64
C LYS A 49 -5.15 -10.21 5.50
N ILE A 50 -4.51 -9.12 5.10
CA ILE A 50 -3.40 -9.10 4.14
C ILE A 50 -2.13 -8.83 4.94
N SER A 51 -1.20 -9.77 5.00
CA SER A 51 0.04 -9.54 5.75
C SER A 51 0.86 -8.41 5.12
N LEU A 52 1.48 -7.57 5.94
CA LEU A 52 2.40 -6.53 5.44
C LEU A 52 3.60 -7.15 4.71
N TYR A 53 3.99 -8.37 5.09
CA TYR A 53 4.98 -9.16 4.37
C TYR A 53 4.51 -9.56 2.97
N GLY A 54 3.22 -9.90 2.80
CA GLY A 54 2.64 -10.17 1.48
C GLY A 54 2.67 -8.94 0.57
N LEU A 55 2.42 -7.75 1.13
CA LEU A 55 2.50 -6.48 0.40
C LEU A 55 3.93 -6.13 -0.02
N PHE A 56 4.93 -6.50 0.78
CA PHE A 56 6.34 -6.28 0.45
C PHE A 56 6.74 -6.89 -0.90
N GLN A 57 6.11 -7.98 -1.33
CA GLN A 57 6.39 -8.58 -2.64
C GLN A 57 5.94 -7.70 -3.83
N SER A 58 5.05 -6.74 -3.58
CA SER A 58 4.61 -5.74 -4.56
C SER A 58 5.22 -4.37 -4.30
N TYR A 59 6.05 -4.23 -3.27
CA TYR A 59 6.69 -2.98 -2.90
C TYR A 59 7.88 -2.68 -3.79
N ARG A 60 7.93 -1.46 -4.33
CA ARG A 60 9.13 -0.94 -4.99
C ARG A 60 9.90 -0.08 -3.99
N SER A 61 11.05 -0.59 -3.57
CA SER A 61 11.96 0.13 -2.68
C SER A 61 12.40 1.45 -3.30
N THR A 62 12.48 2.48 -2.45
CA THR A 62 12.96 3.81 -2.82
C THR A 62 14.12 4.23 -1.93
N GLU A 63 14.84 5.29 -2.30
CA GLU A 63 15.96 5.79 -1.49
C GLU A 63 15.48 6.27 -0.11
N SER A 64 14.34 6.98 -0.08
CA SER A 64 13.78 7.53 1.16
C SER A 64 13.10 6.47 2.03
N PHE A 65 12.57 5.42 1.40
CA PHE A 65 11.83 4.36 2.06
C PHE A 65 12.32 2.98 1.58
N PRO A 66 13.39 2.45 2.20
CA PRO A 66 13.92 1.15 1.77
C PRO A 66 12.96 0.00 2.06
N ARG A 67 12.11 0.13 3.09
CA ARG A 67 11.11 -0.88 3.49
C ARG A 67 9.69 -0.32 3.39
N PHE A 68 8.74 -1.18 3.01
CA PHE A 68 7.31 -0.82 2.97
C PHE A 68 6.82 -0.29 4.33
N THR A 69 7.28 -0.88 5.44
CA THR A 69 6.89 -0.44 6.78
C THR A 69 7.43 0.95 7.13
N ASP A 70 8.54 1.38 6.56
CA ASP A 70 9.07 2.74 6.74
C ASP A 70 8.16 3.76 6.02
N ALA A 71 7.80 3.46 4.76
CA ALA A 71 6.82 4.25 4.00
C ALA A 71 5.47 4.29 4.72
N LEU A 72 4.95 3.13 5.16
CA LEU A 72 3.67 3.03 5.86
C LEU A 72 3.65 3.85 7.14
N LYS A 73 4.69 3.72 7.97
CA LYS A 73 4.80 4.51 9.20
C LYS A 73 4.79 6.01 8.89
N LYS A 74 5.61 6.45 7.92
CA LYS A 74 5.68 7.86 7.57
C LYS A 74 4.37 8.39 6.98
N ALA A 75 3.71 7.58 6.16
CA ALA A 75 2.42 7.91 5.58
C ALA A 75 1.36 8.13 6.66
N LEU A 76 1.31 7.26 7.68
CA LEU A 76 0.37 7.37 8.80
C LEU A 76 0.73 8.50 9.78
N GLU A 77 2.01 8.88 9.90
CA GLU A 77 2.41 10.08 10.64
C GLU A 77 1.90 11.37 9.98
N ILE A 78 1.95 11.43 8.64
CA ILE A 78 1.50 12.59 7.86
C ILE A 78 -0.04 12.61 7.78
N LYS A 79 -0.63 11.46 7.49
CA LYS A 79 -2.06 11.28 7.29
C LYS A 79 -2.55 10.02 8.04
N PRO A 80 -2.97 10.17 9.31
CA PRO A 80 -3.38 9.03 10.16
C PRO A 80 -4.58 8.24 9.62
N ASP A 81 -5.45 8.89 8.84
CA ASP A 81 -6.67 8.32 8.27
C ASP A 81 -6.48 7.75 6.85
N LEU A 82 -5.26 7.79 6.30
CA LEU A 82 -4.95 7.37 4.92
C LEU A 82 -5.54 5.99 4.58
N LEU A 83 -5.38 5.01 5.47
CA LEU A 83 -5.90 3.66 5.24
C LEU A 83 -7.40 3.58 5.47
N SER A 84 -7.93 4.23 6.51
CA SER A 84 -9.36 4.18 6.81
C SER A 84 -10.22 4.83 5.72
N GLU A 85 -9.71 5.88 5.05
CA GLU A 85 -10.37 6.50 3.89
C GLU A 85 -10.58 5.53 2.73
N ILE A 86 -9.68 4.55 2.56
CA ILE A 86 -9.79 3.50 1.54
C ILE A 86 -10.34 2.18 2.11
N GLY A 87 -10.87 2.22 3.34
CA GLY A 87 -11.53 1.08 3.98
C GLY A 87 -10.58 0.00 4.48
N PHE A 88 -9.34 0.35 4.81
CA PHE A 88 -8.38 -0.54 5.47
C PHE A 88 -8.03 -0.05 6.87
N GLU A 89 -7.68 -1.01 7.72
CA GLU A 89 -7.07 -0.76 9.02
C GLU A 89 -5.76 -1.52 9.10
N VAL A 90 -4.78 -0.99 9.83
CA VAL A 90 -3.55 -1.73 10.16
C VAL A 90 -3.65 -2.28 11.57
N ILE A 91 -3.37 -3.56 11.74
CA ILE A 91 -3.27 -4.21 13.05
C ILE A 91 -1.91 -4.89 13.18
N TYR A 92 -1.44 -5.03 14.42
CA TYR A 92 -0.26 -5.82 14.75
C TYR A 92 -0.66 -6.87 15.78
N GLU A 93 -0.28 -8.12 15.54
CA GLU A 93 -0.44 -9.20 16.49
C GLU A 93 0.70 -9.22 17.52
N ASP A 94 0.55 -9.96 18.62
CA ASP A 94 1.56 -10.03 19.69
C ASP A 94 2.93 -10.54 19.20
N SER A 95 2.94 -11.29 18.09
CA SER A 95 4.15 -11.74 17.38
C SER A 95 4.93 -10.60 16.73
N GLY A 96 4.35 -9.40 16.64
CA GLY A 96 4.84 -8.28 15.85
C GLY A 96 4.46 -8.35 14.37
N GLU A 97 3.74 -9.38 13.93
CA GLU A 97 3.28 -9.47 12.54
C GLU A 97 2.17 -8.44 12.27
N GLY A 98 2.38 -7.62 11.24
CA GLY A 98 1.44 -6.61 10.81
C GLY A 98 0.51 -7.11 9.70
N PHE A 99 -0.73 -6.65 9.72
CA PHE A 99 -1.74 -6.93 8.69
C PHE A 99 -2.52 -5.67 8.31
N LEU A 100 -2.88 -5.57 7.04
CA LEU A 100 -4.02 -4.74 6.61
C LEU A 100 -5.29 -5.57 6.70
N VAL A 101 -6.31 -5.01 7.34
CA VAL A 101 -7.64 -5.62 7.50
C VAL A 101 -8.64 -4.82 6.70
N THR A 102 -9.53 -5.52 5.99
CA THR A 102 -10.66 -4.89 5.30
C THR A 102 -11.86 -5.83 5.23
N SER A 103 -13.04 -5.25 5.06
CA SER A 103 -14.25 -6.02 4.81
C SER A 103 -14.25 -6.59 3.40
N VAL A 104 -14.94 -7.72 3.22
CA VAL A 104 -15.12 -8.31 1.88
C VAL A 104 -15.88 -7.37 0.94
N GLU A 105 -16.82 -6.59 1.46
CA GLU A 105 -17.55 -5.58 0.68
C GLU A 105 -16.60 -4.51 0.12
N ASN A 106 -15.72 -3.95 0.96
CA ASN A 106 -14.74 -2.97 0.51
C ASN A 106 -13.74 -3.59 -0.46
N LEU A 107 -13.28 -4.81 -0.20
CA LEU A 107 -12.40 -5.53 -1.13
C LEU A 107 -13.05 -5.71 -2.50
N ARG A 108 -14.32 -6.11 -2.58
CA ARG A 108 -15.05 -6.27 -3.85
C ARG A 108 -15.11 -4.96 -4.63
N ARG A 109 -15.51 -3.87 -3.96
CA ARG A 109 -15.55 -2.52 -4.54
C ARG A 109 -14.20 -2.11 -5.14
N ILE A 110 -13.12 -2.40 -4.42
CA ILE A 110 -11.75 -2.12 -4.84
C ILE A 110 -11.39 -2.99 -6.05
N CYS A 111 -11.60 -4.30 -5.99
CA CYS A 111 -11.29 -5.22 -7.09
C CYS A 111 -12.06 -4.90 -8.38
N GLU A 112 -13.32 -4.46 -8.28
CA GLU A 112 -14.13 -4.00 -9.41
C GLU A 112 -13.59 -2.69 -10.01
N HIS A 113 -13.05 -1.78 -9.18
CA HIS A 113 -12.51 -0.51 -9.65
C HIS A 113 -11.14 -0.64 -10.36
N TYR A 114 -10.41 -1.73 -10.09
CA TYR A 114 -9.11 -2.01 -10.71
C TYR A 114 -9.19 -3.09 -11.81
N GLU A 115 -10.38 -3.37 -12.36
CA GLU A 115 -10.50 -4.21 -13.55
C GLU A 115 -9.68 -3.62 -14.72
N ILE A 116 -8.66 -4.40 -15.14
CA ILE A 116 -7.92 -4.30 -16.41
C ILE A 116 -8.76 -4.98 -17.50
#